data_AF-A0A4Q3SFQ5-F1
#
_entry.id   AF-A0A4Q3SFQ5-F1
#
_cell.length_a   1.000
_cell.length_b   1.000
_cell.length_c   1.000
_cell.angle_alpha   90.00
_cell.angle_beta   90.00
_cell.angle_gamma   90.00
#
_symmetry.space_group_name_H-M   'P 1'
#
loop_
_entity.id
_entity.type
_entity.pdbx_description
1 polymer ?
#
loop_
_entity_poly.entity_id
_entity_poly.type
_entity_poly.pdbx_seq_one_letter_code
_entity_poly.pdbx_strand_id
1 'polypeptide(L)' 'MTLEILTPDKKVFEGEVTSVTVPGTMGSFQILRDHAPIISTLED' A
#
# COMPACT_ATOMS: atom_id res chain seq x y z
N MET A 1 4.37 9.07 -5.32
CA MET A 1 4.77 8.37 -4.09
C MET A 1 5.52 7.12 -4.51
N THR A 2 6.52 6.68 -3.76
CA THR A 2 7.19 5.40 -4.06
C THR A 2 6.44 4.29 -3.35
N LEU A 3 6.05 3.24 -4.09
CA LEU A 3 5.41 2.06 -3.55
C LEU A 3 6.40 0.91 -3.54
N GLU A 4 6.56 0.29 -2.38
CA GLU A 4 7.35 -0.93 -2.18
C GLU A 4 6.46 -2.03 -1.62
N ILE A 5 6.45 -3.20 -2.26
CA ILE A 5 5.74 -4.39 -1.80
C ILE A 5 6.77 -5.45 -1.44
N LEU A 6 6.77 -5.85 -0.18
CA LEU A 6 7.70 -6.80 0.41
C LEU A 6 6.94 -8.07 0.81
N THR A 7 7.51 -9.23 0.50
CA THR A 7 7.16 -10.51 1.13
C THR A 7 8.32 -10.96 2.02
N PRO A 8 8.13 -11.97 2.89
CA PRO A 8 9.20 -12.47 3.75
C PRO A 8 10.47 -12.89 3.00
N ASP A 9 10.34 -13.36 1.75
CA ASP A 9 11.47 -13.84 0.95
C ASP A 9 12.15 -12.75 0.11
N LYS A 10 11.37 -11.80 -0.45
CA LYS A 10 11.90 -10.80 -1.39
C LYS A 10 11.00 -9.59 -1.57
N LYS A 11 11.57 -8.52 -2.15
CA LYS A 11 10.78 -7.45 -2.75
C LYS A 11 10.08 -7.96 -4.00
N VAL A 12 8.76 -7.77 -4.06
CA VAL A 12 7.93 -8.17 -5.21
C VAL A 12 7.70 -7.00 -6.16
N PHE A 13 7.68 -5.77 -5.64
CA PHE A 13 7.46 -4.58 -6.44
C PHE A 13 8.15 -3.36 -5.81
N GLU A 14 8.70 -2.49 -6.66
CA GLU A 14 9.26 -1.19 -6.28
C GLU A 14 9.09 -0.24 -7.47
N GLY A 15 8.45 0.92 -7.27
CA GLY A 15 8.26 1.90 -8.33
C GLY A 15 7.46 3.13 -7.91
N GLU A 16 7.40 4.13 -8.79
CA GLU A 16 6.56 5.32 -8.59
C GLU A 16 5.10 5.05 -8.98
N VAL A 17 4.18 5.40 -8.09
CA VAL A 17 2.74 5.29 -8.33
C VAL A 17 2.01 6.62 -8.07
N THR A 18 0.88 6.78 -8.75
CA THR A 18 -0.02 7.95 -8.58
C THR A 18 -1.03 7.71 -7.46
N SER A 19 -1.51 6.47 -7.32
CA SER A 19 -2.45 6.05 -6.29
C SER A 19 -2.30 4.57 -6.02
N VAL A 20 -2.63 4.12 -4.81
CA VAL A 20 -2.69 2.69 -4.46
C VAL A 20 -4.02 2.39 -3.80
N THR A 21 -4.68 1.31 -4.21
CA THR A 21 -5.93 0.81 -3.60
C THR A 21 -5.63 -0.55 -2.99
N VAL A 22 -5.93 -0.72 -1.70
CA VAL A 22 -5.67 -1.95 -0.96
C VAL A 22 -6.90 -2.41 -0.19
N PRO A 23 -7.08 -3.73 0.01
CA PRO A 23 -8.12 -4.27 0.87
C PRO A 23 -7.68 -4.17 2.33
N GLY A 24 -8.24 -3.22 3.08
CA GLY A 24 -8.03 -3.13 4.52
C GLY A 24 -9.01 -4.02 5.28
N THR A 25 -8.66 -4.41 6.50
CA THR A 25 -9.52 -5.24 7.37
C THR A 25 -10.90 -4.60 7.67
N MET A 26 -10.98 -3.26 7.65
CA MET A 26 -12.24 -2.51 7.84
C MET A 26 -12.92 -2.11 6.53
N GLY A 27 -12.41 -2.59 5.39
CA GLY A 27 -12.86 -2.24 4.04
C GLY A 27 -11.72 -1.80 3.13
N SER A 28 -11.99 -1.76 1.83
CA SER A 28 -11.03 -1.27 0.84
C SER A 28 -10.84 0.24 0.94
N PHE A 29 -9.61 0.69 0.80
CA PHE A 29 -9.28 2.11 0.81
C PHE A 29 -8.20 2.44 -0.22
N GLN A 30 -8.18 3.72 -0.61
CA GLN A 30 -7.25 4.25 -1.58
C GLN A 30 -6.39 5.34 -0.95
N ILE A 31 -5.10 5.31 -1.26
CA ILE A 31 -4.12 6.31 -0.85
C ILE A 31 -3.69 7.10 -2.10
N LEU A 32 -3.76 8.43 -1.98
CA LEU A 32 -3.38 9.40 -3.01
C LEU A 32 -2.08 10.12 -2.63
N ARG A 33 -1.52 10.85 -3.60
CA ARG A 33 -0.35 11.70 -3.37
C ARG A 33 -0.64 12.69 -2.24
N ASP A 34 0.37 12.96 -1.41
CA ASP A 34 0.31 13.91 -0.29
C ASP A 34 -0.64 13.52 0.85
N HIS A 35 -1.05 12.24 0.94
CA HIS A 35 -1.76 11.70 2.08
C HIS A 35 -0.85 11.56 3.31
N ALA A 36 -1.41 11.73 4.52
CA ALA A 36 -0.68 11.54 5.77
C ALA A 36 -0.23 10.08 5.97
N PRO A 37 0.90 9.81 6.65
CA PRO A 37 1.31 8.44 6.94
C PRO A 37 0.28 7.71 7.82
N ILE A 38 -0.02 6.47 7.46
CA ILE A 38 -0.94 5.58 8.20
C ILE A 38 -0.37 4.16 8.23
N ILE A 39 -0.66 3.44 9.31
CA ILE A 39 -0.39 2.00 9.45
C ILE A 39 -1.75 1.30 9.51
N SER A 40 -1.97 0.32 8.63
CA SER A 40 -3.20 -0.49 8.58
C SER A 40 -2.85 -1.95 8.35
N THR A 41 -3.72 -2.84 8.83
CA THR A 41 -3.73 -4.26 8.45
C THR A 41 -4.46 -4.44 7.12
N LEU A 42 -4.04 -5.44 6.35
CA LEU A 42 -4.69 -5.88 5.12
C LEU A 42 -5.66 -7.02 5.44
N GLU A 43 -6.69 -7.18 4.61
CA GLU A 43 -7.59 -8.35 4.65
C GLU A 43 -6.87 -9.59 4.07
N ASP A 44 -7.18 -10.77 4.59
CA ASP A 44 -6.59 -12.08 4.22
C ASP A 44 -7.10 -12.61 2.86
#